data_AF-A0A3A9C6H5-F1
#
_entry.id   AF-A0A3A9C6H5-F1
#
_cell.length_a   1.000
_cell.length_b   1.000
_cell.length_c   1.000
_cell.angle_alpha   90.00
_cell.angle_beta   90.00
_cell.angle_gamma   90.00
#
_symmetry.space_group_name_H-M   'P 1'
#
loop_
_entity.id
_entity.type
_entity.pdbx_description
1 polymer ?
#
loop_
_entity_poly.entity_id
_entity_poly.type
_entity_poly.pdbx_seq_one_letter_code
_entity_poly.pdbx_strand_id
1 'polypeptide(L)'
;MRIIGVVTMSSSIFPIYLLAKAILNNCRKAVLLSSFLMIMPYMFDCAYIMQEVLSYPLFLWTVYFLYYVYEKENHTKYNIYPILAALFTVLSIFTKTYMFFIPLVLNICTLIEIVVEKKRKIFFKTMVYDTFCLIFFLGMYFMVYAVNGFKRGSNHYTSQFSLLFPININTILYGIICCVIYAALFMVNTGIIPISALIYQWIYARNRTWMLTFSMLSLTFLIVEIVFMVVLTEEGVGTLPHKFLFRYFQVFVPLIFILFVKYKNDFLFLKSKKVYVTMLASLCISMYYFIKMGGGYKTSNY
;
A
#
# COMPACT_ATOMS: atom_id res chain seq x y z
N MET A 1 -20.58 6.87 17.02
CA MET A 1 -19.84 6.22 15.91
C MET A 1 -18.43 6.80 15.68
N ARG A 2 -18.18 8.12 15.74
CA ARG A 2 -16.82 8.69 15.57
C ARG A 2 -15.76 8.13 16.54
N ILE A 3 -16.15 7.87 17.80
CA ILE A 3 -15.30 7.22 18.81
C ILE A 3 -14.80 5.84 18.34
N ILE A 4 -15.64 5.07 17.62
CA ILE A 4 -15.25 3.76 17.08
C ILE A 4 -14.11 3.94 16.07
N GLY A 5 -14.20 4.94 15.19
CA GLY A 5 -13.15 5.31 14.24
C GLY A 5 -11.84 5.73 14.92
N VAL A 6 -11.92 6.54 15.96
CA VAL A 6 -10.75 6.95 16.77
C VAL A 6 -10.08 5.74 17.43
N VAL A 7 -10.86 4.86 18.05
CA VAL A 7 -10.34 3.64 18.71
C VAL A 7 -9.72 2.69 17.69
N THR A 8 -10.37 2.46 16.55
CA THR A 8 -9.84 1.60 15.49
C THR A 8 -8.56 2.17 14.89
N MET A 9 -8.52 3.45 14.52
CA MET A 9 -7.29 4.08 14.00
C MET A 9 -6.18 4.06 15.04
N SER A 10 -6.48 4.37 16.30
CA SER A 10 -5.48 4.38 17.39
C SER A 10 -4.92 2.98 17.67
N SER A 11 -5.70 1.92 17.45
CA SER A 11 -5.22 0.54 17.59
C SER A 11 -4.07 0.21 16.63
N SER A 12 -3.87 1.00 15.56
CA SER A 12 -2.74 0.85 14.65
C SER A 12 -1.37 1.07 15.31
N ILE A 13 -1.32 1.74 16.47
CA ILE A 13 -0.06 1.91 17.22
C ILE A 13 0.58 0.56 17.58
N PHE A 14 -0.24 -0.46 17.85
CA PHE A 14 0.24 -1.80 18.22
C PHE A 14 0.98 -2.50 17.08
N PRO A 15 0.38 -2.72 15.89
CA PRO A 15 1.12 -3.33 14.77
C PRO A 15 2.28 -2.46 14.31
N ILE A 16 2.18 -1.12 14.36
CA ILE A 16 3.31 -0.23 14.02
C ILE A 16 4.48 -0.45 14.97
N TYR A 17 4.24 -0.41 16.28
CA TYR A 17 5.29 -0.63 17.28
C TYR A 17 5.90 -2.03 17.18
N LEU A 18 5.06 -3.06 17.06
CA LEU A 18 5.51 -4.45 16.95
C LEU A 18 6.34 -4.68 15.69
N LEU A 19 5.91 -4.14 14.55
CA LEU A 19 6.65 -4.20 13.29
C LEU A 19 7.97 -3.42 13.36
N ALA A 20 7.94 -2.19 13.87
CA ALA A 20 9.12 -1.35 14.05
C ALA A 20 10.14 -2.02 14.98
N LYS A 21 9.69 -2.60 16.10
CA LYS A 21 10.55 -3.35 17.02
C LYS A 21 11.16 -4.57 16.34
N ALA A 22 10.39 -5.30 15.56
CA ALA A 22 10.83 -6.52 14.89
C ALA A 22 11.81 -6.25 13.73
N ILE A 23 11.70 -5.11 13.05
CA ILE A 23 12.58 -4.71 11.94
C ILE A 23 13.84 -3.99 12.43
N LEU A 24 13.70 -3.08 13.40
CA LEU A 24 14.80 -2.23 13.88
C LEU A 24 15.62 -2.86 14.99
N ASN A 25 15.13 -3.93 15.63
CA ASN A 25 15.71 -4.58 16.80
C ASN A 25 16.07 -3.61 17.94
N ASN A 26 15.38 -2.48 18.05
CA ASN A 26 15.65 -1.45 19.04
C ASN A 26 14.34 -0.85 19.58
N CYS A 27 14.04 -1.14 20.85
CA CYS A 27 12.80 -0.71 21.50
C CYS A 27 12.65 0.81 21.53
N ARG A 28 13.72 1.57 21.84
CA ARG A 28 13.65 3.04 21.94
C ARG A 28 13.30 3.65 20.58
N LYS A 29 13.97 3.19 19.51
CA LYS A 29 13.66 3.65 18.14
C LYS A 29 12.25 3.26 17.72
N ALA A 30 11.79 2.06 18.07
CA ALA A 30 10.43 1.62 17.76
C ALA A 30 9.36 2.48 18.44
N VAL A 31 9.51 2.78 19.74
CA VAL A 31 8.58 3.66 20.48
C VAL A 31 8.56 5.06 19.88
N LEU A 32 9.74 5.67 19.67
CA LEU A 32 9.82 7.02 19.08
C LEU A 32 9.15 7.08 17.71
N LEU A 33 9.40 6.09 16.86
CA LEU A 33 8.83 6.03 15.53
C LEU A 33 7.31 5.82 15.55
N SER A 34 6.81 4.90 16.38
CA SER A 34 5.37 4.68 16.52
C SER A 34 4.66 5.92 17.05
N SER A 35 5.24 6.62 18.03
CA SER A 35 4.67 7.86 18.57
C SER A 35 4.67 8.98 17.52
N PHE A 36 5.74 9.11 16.74
CA PHE A 36 5.82 10.08 15.65
C PHE A 36 4.74 9.84 14.58
N LEU A 37 4.55 8.59 14.16
CA LEU A 37 3.54 8.22 13.16
C LEU A 37 2.10 8.46 13.64
N MET A 38 1.85 8.39 14.94
CA MET A 38 0.54 8.67 15.52
C MET A 38 0.16 10.16 15.51
N ILE A 39 1.14 11.06 15.38
CA ILE A 39 0.93 12.52 15.37
C ILE A 39 0.84 13.05 13.93
N MET A 40 1.06 12.19 12.93
CA MET A 40 1.01 12.60 11.52
C MET A 40 -0.36 13.17 11.14
N PRO A 41 -0.43 14.21 10.30
CA PRO A 41 -1.70 14.86 9.96
C PRO A 41 -2.77 13.93 9.39
N TYR A 42 -2.39 12.88 8.65
CA TYR A 42 -3.36 11.93 8.09
C TYR A 42 -4.10 11.12 9.17
N MET A 43 -3.58 11.06 10.41
CA MET A 43 -4.27 10.43 11.53
C MET A 43 -5.56 11.17 11.92
N PHE A 44 -5.73 12.44 11.51
CA PHE A 44 -6.98 13.18 11.70
C PHE A 44 -8.15 12.62 10.89
N ASP A 45 -7.91 11.76 9.89
CA ASP A 45 -8.96 11.06 9.16
C ASP A 45 -9.84 10.18 10.07
N CYS A 46 -9.34 9.82 11.27
CA CYS A 46 -10.11 9.10 12.28
C CYS A 46 -11.36 9.84 12.79
N ALA A 47 -11.44 11.16 12.58
CA ALA A 47 -12.61 11.96 12.91
C ALA A 47 -13.82 11.62 12.03
N TYR A 48 -13.58 11.02 10.85
CA TYR A 48 -14.61 10.63 9.90
C TYR A 48 -14.87 9.12 9.95
N ILE A 49 -16.13 8.73 9.71
CA ILE A 49 -16.50 7.31 9.60
C ILE A 49 -16.27 6.93 8.14
N MET A 50 -15.04 6.55 7.83
CA MET A 50 -14.62 6.13 6.51
C MET A 50 -14.09 4.70 6.56
N GLN A 51 -14.27 3.95 5.46
CA GLN A 51 -13.77 2.57 5.34
C GLN A 51 -12.24 2.51 5.50
N GLU A 52 -11.55 3.57 5.08
CA GLU A 52 -10.10 3.77 5.17
C GLU A 52 -9.60 3.64 6.62
N VAL A 53 -10.36 4.19 7.58
CA VAL A 53 -10.06 4.16 9.03
C VAL A 53 -10.01 2.74 9.57
N LEU A 54 -10.87 1.85 9.06
CA LEU A 54 -10.87 0.43 9.43
C LEU A 54 -9.80 -0.36 8.67
N SER A 55 -9.59 -0.04 7.38
CA SER A 55 -8.60 -0.73 6.54
C SER A 55 -7.14 -0.51 7.00
N TYR A 56 -6.85 0.65 7.60
CA TYR A 56 -5.50 1.03 8.01
C TYR A 56 -4.87 0.09 9.06
N PRO A 57 -5.48 -0.14 10.24
CA PRO A 57 -4.93 -1.10 11.20
C PRO A 57 -4.91 -2.53 10.66
N LEU A 58 -5.90 -2.94 9.86
CA LEU A 58 -5.95 -4.29 9.27
C LEU A 58 -4.78 -4.53 8.30
N PHE A 59 -4.46 -3.54 7.48
CA PHE A 59 -3.30 -3.60 6.59
C PHE A 59 -2.00 -3.73 7.38
N LEU A 60 -1.81 -2.92 8.44
CA LEU A 60 -0.59 -2.96 9.25
C LEU A 60 -0.41 -4.29 9.99
N TRP A 61 -1.49 -4.88 10.48
CA TRP A 61 -1.46 -6.24 11.02
C TRP A 61 -1.12 -7.28 9.96
N THR A 62 -1.67 -7.14 8.75
CA THR A 62 -1.33 -8.00 7.60
C THR A 62 0.17 -7.97 7.32
N VAL A 63 0.74 -6.76 7.18
CA VAL A 63 2.18 -6.57 6.94
C VAL A 63 3.01 -7.14 8.09
N TYR A 64 2.58 -6.96 9.34
CA TYR A 64 3.24 -7.53 10.51
C TYR A 64 3.28 -9.07 10.46
N PHE A 65 2.17 -9.73 10.17
CA PHE A 65 2.17 -11.19 10.07
C PHE A 65 2.99 -11.69 8.88
N LEU A 66 2.91 -11.01 7.74
CA LEU A 66 3.73 -11.32 6.58
C LEU A 66 5.23 -11.19 6.87
N TYR A 67 5.65 -10.15 7.61
CA TYR A 67 7.03 -10.03 8.08
C TYR A 67 7.51 -11.28 8.84
N TYR A 68 6.67 -11.78 9.75
CA TYR A 68 6.96 -12.98 10.54
C TYR A 68 6.94 -14.28 9.73
N VAL A 69 6.24 -14.32 8.60
CA VAL A 69 6.25 -15.48 7.70
C VAL A 69 7.51 -15.52 6.85
N TYR A 70 7.90 -14.38 6.27
CA TYR A 70 8.88 -14.33 5.18
C TYR A 70 10.28 -13.87 5.61
N GLU A 71 10.42 -12.96 6.58
CA GLU A 71 11.73 -12.48 7.02
C GLU A 71 12.18 -13.05 8.36
N LYS A 72 11.26 -13.22 9.31
CA LYS A 72 11.62 -13.77 10.62
C LYS A 72 11.58 -15.29 10.58
N GLU A 73 12.73 -15.94 10.75
CA GLU A 73 12.79 -17.40 10.89
C GLU A 73 12.18 -17.81 12.23
N ASN A 74 10.89 -18.14 12.22
CA ASN A 74 10.29 -18.88 13.32
C ASN A 74 10.52 -20.37 13.08
N HIS A 75 11.44 -20.96 13.83
CA HIS A 75 11.75 -22.40 13.84
C HIS A 75 10.67 -23.26 14.52
N THR A 76 9.50 -22.70 14.85
CA THR A 76 8.41 -23.46 15.46
C THR A 76 7.68 -24.27 14.39
N LYS A 77 7.53 -25.58 14.65
CA LYS A 77 6.87 -26.57 13.78
C LYS A 77 5.44 -26.18 13.38
N TYR A 78 4.79 -25.34 14.18
CA TYR A 78 3.50 -24.72 13.90
C TYR A 78 3.66 -23.21 13.80
N ASN A 79 3.43 -22.68 12.59
CA ASN A 79 3.47 -21.24 12.34
C ASN A 79 2.05 -20.77 12.04
N ILE A 80 1.42 -20.06 12.98
CA ILE A 80 0.06 -19.50 12.83
C ILE A 80 0.04 -18.22 11.99
N TYR A 81 1.19 -17.60 11.75
CA TYR A 81 1.29 -16.30 11.06
C TYR A 81 0.77 -16.30 9.61
N PRO A 82 0.94 -17.36 8.77
CA PRO A 82 0.32 -17.40 7.45
C PRO A 82 -1.21 -17.35 7.51
N ILE A 83 -1.82 -18.02 8.50
CA ILE A 83 -3.27 -18.06 8.70
C ILE A 83 -3.77 -16.68 9.15
N LEU A 84 -3.08 -16.04 10.11
CA LEU A 84 -3.41 -14.69 10.55
C LEU A 84 -3.23 -13.67 9.43
N ALA A 85 -2.16 -13.77 8.64
CA ALA A 85 -1.95 -12.91 7.48
C ALA A 85 -3.09 -13.06 6.47
N ALA A 86 -3.53 -14.29 6.19
CA ALA A 86 -4.65 -14.56 5.28
C ALA A 86 -5.97 -13.97 5.82
N LEU A 87 -6.27 -14.17 7.10
CA LEU A 87 -7.46 -13.60 7.73
C LEU A 87 -7.50 -12.08 7.62
N PHE A 88 -6.41 -11.41 8.00
CA PHE A 88 -6.34 -9.94 7.96
C PHE A 88 -6.30 -9.40 6.53
N THR A 89 -5.74 -10.14 5.57
CA THR A 89 -5.81 -9.78 4.15
C THR A 89 -7.25 -9.81 3.67
N VAL A 90 -7.99 -10.89 3.94
CA VAL A 90 -9.40 -11.00 3.54
C VAL A 90 -10.23 -9.90 4.19
N LEU A 91 -10.06 -9.66 5.49
CA LEU A 91 -10.72 -8.53 6.16
C LEU A 91 -10.38 -7.20 5.48
N SER A 92 -9.12 -6.97 5.11
CA SER A 92 -8.70 -5.75 4.40
C SER A 92 -9.43 -5.62 3.05
N ILE A 93 -9.51 -6.68 2.25
CA ILE A 93 -10.22 -6.70 0.96
C ILE A 93 -11.72 -6.39 1.11
N PHE A 94 -12.37 -6.97 2.12
CA PHE A 94 -13.79 -6.71 2.40
C PHE A 94 -14.04 -5.29 2.94
N THR A 95 -13.05 -4.67 3.58
CA THR A 95 -13.16 -3.23 3.95
C THR A 95 -12.95 -2.31 2.77
N LYS A 96 -11.99 -2.61 1.89
CA LYS A 96 -11.65 -1.84 0.70
C LYS A 96 -11.15 -2.76 -0.41
N THR A 97 -11.85 -2.74 -1.53
CA THR A 97 -11.56 -3.58 -2.70
C THR A 97 -10.15 -3.36 -3.25
N TYR A 98 -9.60 -2.15 -3.16
CA TYR A 98 -8.23 -1.87 -3.62
C TYR A 98 -7.16 -2.63 -2.85
N MET A 99 -7.47 -3.21 -1.67
CA MET A 99 -6.51 -4.05 -0.92
C MET A 99 -6.26 -5.41 -1.59
N PHE A 100 -6.89 -5.67 -2.74
CA PHE A 100 -6.67 -6.87 -3.54
C PHE A 100 -5.22 -6.99 -4.07
N PHE A 101 -4.45 -5.89 -4.10
CA PHE A 101 -3.03 -5.98 -4.44
C PHE A 101 -2.24 -6.89 -3.49
N ILE A 102 -2.65 -7.04 -2.22
CA ILE A 102 -1.88 -7.77 -1.20
C ILE A 102 -1.58 -9.22 -1.64
N PRO A 103 -2.58 -10.07 -1.92
CA PRO A 103 -2.32 -11.45 -2.35
C PRO A 103 -1.61 -11.51 -3.72
N LEU A 104 -1.90 -10.59 -4.63
CA LEU A 104 -1.25 -10.54 -5.95
C LEU A 104 0.26 -10.26 -5.82
N VAL A 105 0.62 -9.19 -5.12
CA VAL A 105 2.01 -8.76 -4.92
C VAL A 105 2.76 -9.79 -4.11
N LEU A 106 2.15 -10.40 -3.10
CA LEU A 106 2.75 -11.48 -2.33
C LEU A 106 3.13 -12.66 -3.23
N ASN A 107 2.25 -13.08 -4.13
CA ASN A 107 2.54 -14.15 -5.09
C ASN A 107 3.67 -13.77 -6.05
N ILE A 108 3.72 -12.52 -6.53
CA ILE A 108 4.83 -12.01 -7.35
C ILE A 108 6.15 -12.04 -6.55
N CYS A 109 6.15 -11.58 -5.30
CA CYS A 109 7.33 -11.64 -4.43
C CYS A 109 7.81 -13.08 -4.22
N THR A 110 6.89 -14.02 -4.00
CA THR A 110 7.22 -15.45 -3.87
C THR A 110 7.82 -16.02 -5.16
N LEU A 111 7.29 -15.66 -6.32
CA LEU A 111 7.86 -16.08 -7.61
C LEU A 111 9.29 -15.55 -7.76
N ILE A 112 9.54 -14.29 -7.42
CA ILE A 112 10.90 -13.71 -7.42
C ILE A 112 11.82 -14.50 -6.49
N GLU A 113 11.39 -14.80 -5.27
CA GLU A 113 12.19 -15.56 -4.29
C GLU A 113 12.46 -17.02 -4.74
N ILE A 114 11.52 -17.67 -5.41
CA ILE A 114 11.69 -19.04 -5.91
C ILE A 114 12.60 -19.07 -7.14
N VAL A 115 12.40 -18.17 -8.09
CA VAL A 115 13.09 -18.18 -9.39
C VAL A 115 14.47 -17.53 -9.30
N VAL A 116 14.54 -16.34 -8.69
CA VAL A 116 15.78 -15.55 -8.62
C VAL A 116 16.62 -15.96 -7.42
N GLU A 117 16.01 -16.03 -6.23
CA GLU A 117 16.74 -16.27 -4.97
C GLU A 117 16.84 -17.78 -4.62
N LYS A 118 16.23 -18.66 -5.44
CA LYS A 118 16.22 -20.13 -5.28
C LYS A 118 15.67 -20.63 -3.93
N LYS A 119 14.87 -19.84 -3.22
CA LYS A 119 14.33 -20.17 -1.89
C LYS A 119 13.02 -20.98 -1.96
N ARG A 120 13.10 -22.22 -2.48
CA ARG A 120 11.92 -23.09 -2.70
C ARG A 120 11.06 -23.36 -1.45
N LYS A 121 11.65 -23.31 -0.24
CA LYS A 121 10.91 -23.50 1.02
C LYS A 121 9.83 -22.44 1.27
N ILE A 122 9.94 -21.26 0.64
CA ILE A 122 8.96 -20.19 0.76
C ILE A 122 7.63 -20.57 0.10
N PHE A 123 7.66 -21.39 -0.95
CA PHE A 123 6.47 -21.83 -1.68
C PHE A 123 5.41 -22.46 -0.77
N PHE A 124 5.81 -23.34 0.14
CA PHE A 124 4.88 -23.98 1.09
C PHE A 124 4.22 -22.97 2.02
N LYS A 125 4.96 -21.94 2.47
CA LYS A 125 4.39 -20.88 3.32
C LYS A 125 3.33 -20.07 2.56
N THR A 126 3.61 -19.76 1.30
CA THR A 126 2.68 -19.06 0.41
C THR A 126 1.45 -19.91 0.11
N MET A 127 1.61 -21.20 -0.20
CA MET A 127 0.47 -22.10 -0.40
C MET A 127 -0.46 -22.18 0.81
N VAL A 128 0.08 -22.24 2.03
CA VAL A 128 -0.76 -22.22 3.25
C VAL A 128 -1.53 -20.90 3.34
N TYR A 129 -0.85 -19.77 3.12
CA TYR A 129 -1.47 -18.45 3.09
C TYR A 129 -2.61 -18.37 2.04
N ASP A 130 -2.35 -18.76 0.79
CA ASP A 130 -3.33 -18.68 -0.30
C ASP A 130 -4.53 -19.59 -0.04
N THR A 131 -4.29 -20.81 0.48
CA THR A 131 -5.34 -21.77 0.84
C THR A 131 -6.29 -21.16 1.86
N PHE A 132 -5.76 -20.62 2.96
CA PHE A 132 -6.58 -19.97 3.99
C PHE A 132 -7.19 -18.67 3.49
N CYS A 133 -6.53 -17.93 2.61
CA CYS A 133 -7.07 -16.72 2.00
C CYS A 133 -8.33 -17.06 1.19
N LEU A 134 -8.31 -18.14 0.39
CA LEU A 134 -9.49 -18.61 -0.35
C LEU A 134 -10.61 -19.07 0.59
N ILE A 135 -10.29 -19.86 1.63
CA ILE A 135 -11.26 -20.34 2.62
C ILE A 135 -11.94 -19.16 3.33
N PHE A 136 -11.16 -18.21 3.85
CA PHE A 136 -11.72 -17.05 4.54
C PHE A 136 -12.48 -16.13 3.58
N PHE A 137 -12.03 -15.96 2.34
CA PHE A 137 -12.73 -15.16 1.34
C PHE A 137 -14.10 -15.75 1.02
N LEU A 138 -14.17 -17.06 0.76
CA LEU A 138 -15.43 -17.77 0.54
C LEU A 138 -16.36 -17.70 1.76
N GLY A 139 -15.81 -17.90 2.96
CA GLY A 139 -16.56 -17.79 4.21
C GLY A 139 -17.16 -16.39 4.41
N MET A 140 -16.35 -15.34 4.25
CA MET A 140 -16.80 -13.95 4.35
C MET A 140 -17.81 -13.59 3.26
N TYR A 141 -17.56 -14.02 2.02
CA TYR A 141 -18.48 -13.80 0.91
C TYR A 141 -19.85 -14.45 1.19
N PHE A 142 -19.85 -15.70 1.66
CA PHE A 142 -21.08 -16.39 2.03
C PHE A 142 -21.80 -15.71 3.21
N MET A 143 -21.07 -15.27 4.24
CA MET A 143 -21.65 -14.51 5.35
C MET A 143 -22.32 -13.23 4.87
N VAL A 144 -21.64 -12.43 4.03
CA VAL A 144 -22.20 -11.19 3.47
C VAL A 144 -23.42 -11.51 2.60
N TYR A 145 -23.37 -12.57 1.80
CA TYR A 145 -24.49 -12.99 0.96
C TYR A 145 -25.71 -13.45 1.79
N ALA A 146 -25.47 -14.20 2.87
CA ALA A 146 -26.51 -14.64 3.79
C ALA A 146 -27.15 -13.47 4.54
N VAL A 147 -26.35 -12.52 5.02
CA VAL A 147 -26.83 -11.28 5.68
C VAL A 147 -27.67 -10.43 4.72
N ASN A 148 -27.31 -10.40 3.44
CA ASN A 148 -28.09 -9.73 2.39
C ASN A 148 -29.31 -10.54 1.92
N GLY A 149 -29.69 -11.60 2.63
CA GLY A 149 -30.89 -12.39 2.33
C GLY A 149 -30.80 -13.16 1.01
N PHE A 150 -29.60 -13.61 0.63
CA PHE A 150 -29.34 -14.33 -0.63
C PHE A 150 -29.73 -13.54 -1.90
N LYS A 151 -29.81 -12.21 -1.80
CA LYS A 151 -30.00 -11.33 -2.95
C LYS A 151 -28.66 -10.79 -3.42
N ARG A 152 -28.48 -10.68 -4.74
CA ARG A 152 -27.32 -9.99 -5.30
C ARG A 152 -27.41 -8.50 -4.95
N GLY A 153 -26.36 -7.95 -4.36
CA GLY A 153 -26.24 -6.52 -4.10
C GLY A 153 -26.16 -5.71 -5.41
N SER A 154 -26.37 -4.39 -5.33
CA SER A 154 -26.18 -3.48 -6.46
C SER A 154 -24.68 -3.16 -6.63
N ASN A 155 -24.11 -3.48 -7.79
CA ASN A 155 -22.73 -3.10 -8.11
C ASN A 155 -22.71 -1.68 -8.71
N HIS A 156 -22.48 -0.67 -7.86
CA HIS A 156 -22.23 0.70 -8.33
C HIS A 156 -20.95 0.82 -9.19
N TYR A 157 -19.98 -0.07 -9.00
CA TYR A 157 -18.72 -0.03 -9.75
C TYR A 157 -18.84 -0.54 -11.19
N THR A 158 -19.87 -1.31 -11.54
CA THR A 158 -20.01 -1.87 -12.91
C THR A 158 -20.20 -0.78 -13.95
N SER A 159 -21.00 0.25 -13.64
CA SER A 159 -21.19 1.37 -14.55
C SER A 159 -19.92 2.21 -14.66
N GLN A 160 -19.23 2.48 -13.56
CA GLN A 160 -17.96 3.21 -13.56
C GLN A 160 -16.85 2.50 -14.34
N PHE A 161 -16.75 1.17 -14.19
CA PHE A 161 -15.80 0.37 -14.94
C PHE A 161 -16.14 0.28 -16.42
N SER A 162 -17.43 0.25 -16.77
CA SER A 162 -17.84 0.17 -18.17
C SER A 162 -17.39 1.39 -18.97
N LEU A 163 -17.20 2.55 -18.32
CA LEU A 163 -16.72 3.79 -18.94
C LEU A 163 -15.26 3.73 -19.41
N LEU A 164 -14.46 2.78 -18.90
CA LEU A 164 -13.09 2.54 -19.39
C LEU A 164 -13.05 1.89 -20.78
N PHE A 165 -14.16 1.25 -21.19
CA PHE A 165 -14.22 0.49 -22.42
C PHE A 165 -14.89 1.30 -23.54
N PRO A 166 -14.35 1.27 -24.77
CA PRO A 166 -13.15 0.52 -25.18
C PRO A 166 -11.84 1.17 -24.73
N ILE A 167 -10.87 0.33 -24.32
CA ILE A 167 -9.53 0.78 -23.93
C ILE A 167 -8.77 1.16 -25.21
N ASN A 168 -8.60 2.46 -25.43
CA ASN A 168 -7.84 3.00 -26.55
C ASN A 168 -6.37 3.25 -26.18
N ILE A 169 -5.49 3.41 -27.17
CA ILE A 169 -4.07 3.80 -26.96
C ILE A 169 -3.96 5.07 -26.11
N ASN A 170 -4.85 6.04 -26.34
CA ASN A 170 -4.90 7.26 -25.54
C ASN A 170 -5.16 6.97 -24.06
N THR A 171 -6.08 6.05 -23.74
CA THR A 171 -6.36 5.63 -22.36
C THR A 171 -5.11 5.08 -21.68
N ILE A 172 -4.30 4.28 -22.40
CA ILE A 172 -3.04 3.74 -21.89
C ILE A 172 -2.01 4.85 -21.66
N LEU A 173 -1.84 5.76 -22.64
CA LEU A 173 -0.91 6.88 -22.53
C LEU A 173 -1.25 7.80 -21.36
N TYR A 174 -2.52 8.17 -21.21
CA TYR A 174 -2.99 8.98 -20.09
C TYR A 174 -2.85 8.24 -18.76
N GLY A 175 -3.12 6.93 -18.73
CA GLY A 175 -2.87 6.10 -17.55
C GLY A 175 -1.39 6.13 -17.12
N ILE A 176 -0.45 6.01 -18.06
CA ILE A 176 0.99 6.10 -17.78
C ILE A 176 1.35 7.49 -17.23
N ILE A 177 0.85 8.56 -17.85
CA ILE A 177 1.09 9.95 -17.39
C ILE A 177 0.56 10.12 -15.96
N CYS A 178 -0.66 9.67 -15.67
CA CYS A 178 -1.27 9.73 -14.35
C CYS A 178 -0.46 8.92 -13.32
N CYS A 179 0.03 7.73 -13.66
CA CYS A 179 0.90 6.94 -12.78
C CYS A 179 2.19 7.70 -12.42
N VAL A 180 2.82 8.37 -13.39
CA VAL A 180 4.02 9.17 -13.16
C VAL A 180 3.73 10.37 -12.24
N ILE A 181 2.61 11.06 -12.45
CA ILE A 181 2.18 12.18 -11.58
C ILE A 181 1.89 11.67 -10.17
N TYR A 182 1.15 10.57 -10.04
CA TYR A 182 0.82 9.97 -8.74
C TYR A 182 2.07 9.52 -7.98
N ALA A 183 3.04 8.90 -8.67
CA ALA A 183 4.31 8.52 -8.07
C ALA A 183 5.09 9.75 -7.56
N ALA A 184 5.13 10.83 -8.35
CA ALA A 184 5.79 12.07 -7.97
C ALA A 184 5.12 12.74 -6.75
N LEU A 185 3.79 12.88 -6.78
CA LEU A 185 3.01 13.46 -5.68
C LEU A 185 3.12 12.61 -4.40
N PHE A 186 3.13 11.29 -4.54
CA PHE A 186 3.35 10.38 -3.42
C PHE A 186 4.74 10.55 -2.79
N MET A 187 5.79 10.66 -3.60
CA MET A 187 7.14 10.97 -3.13
C MET A 187 7.22 12.30 -2.38
N VAL A 188 6.57 13.35 -2.89
CA VAL A 188 6.57 14.65 -2.22
C VAL A 188 5.80 14.57 -0.90
N ASN A 189 4.62 13.97 -0.87
CA ASN A 189 3.76 13.97 0.32
C ASN A 189 4.28 13.08 1.46
N THR A 190 4.89 11.94 1.13
CA THR A 190 5.51 11.07 2.16
C THR A 190 6.89 11.52 2.61
N GLY A 191 7.50 12.46 1.86
CA GLY A 191 8.87 12.86 2.02
C GLY A 191 9.76 12.21 0.96
N ILE A 192 10.41 13.07 0.16
CA ILE A 192 11.26 12.65 -0.96
C ILE A 192 12.43 11.82 -0.44
N ILE A 193 13.00 12.21 0.71
CA ILE A 193 14.16 11.54 1.31
C ILE A 193 13.82 10.08 1.70
N PRO A 194 12.78 9.78 2.51
CA PRO A 194 12.37 8.40 2.80
C PRO A 194 12.23 7.51 1.57
N ILE A 195 11.48 7.94 0.55
CA ILE A 195 11.27 7.11 -0.64
C ILE A 195 12.56 6.95 -1.45
N SER A 196 13.34 8.01 -1.60
CA SER A 196 14.61 7.98 -2.35
C SER A 196 15.59 6.97 -1.76
N ALA A 197 15.67 6.86 -0.42
CA ALA A 197 16.48 5.88 0.26
C ALA A 197 16.00 4.45 -0.01
N LEU A 198 14.68 4.22 -0.03
CA LEU A 198 14.11 2.89 -0.35
C LEU A 198 14.34 2.50 -1.81
N ILE A 199 14.17 3.43 -2.75
CA ILE A 199 14.45 3.19 -4.18
C ILE A 199 15.93 2.82 -4.36
N TYR A 200 16.83 3.56 -3.71
CA TYR A 200 18.26 3.26 -3.78
C TYR A 200 18.56 1.85 -3.26
N GLN A 201 18.06 1.51 -2.07
CA GLN A 201 18.27 0.19 -1.49
C GLN A 201 17.62 -0.91 -2.34
N TRP A 202 16.47 -0.67 -2.97
CA TRP A 202 15.81 -1.66 -3.80
C TRP A 202 16.57 -1.96 -5.10
N ILE A 203 17.20 -0.94 -5.71
CA ILE A 203 17.94 -1.07 -6.97
C ILE A 203 19.38 -1.54 -6.74
N TYR A 204 20.04 -1.04 -5.70
CA TYR A 204 21.50 -1.16 -5.54
C TYR A 204 21.94 -2.03 -4.37
N ALA A 205 21.06 -2.36 -3.41
CA ALA A 205 21.48 -3.17 -2.28
C ALA A 205 21.72 -4.63 -2.68
N ARG A 206 22.85 -5.16 -2.23
CA ARG A 206 23.19 -6.58 -2.40
C ARG A 206 22.34 -7.51 -1.51
N ASN A 207 21.86 -7.01 -0.36
CA ASN A 207 21.01 -7.75 0.58
C ASN A 207 19.59 -7.16 0.62
N ARG A 208 18.90 -7.21 -0.52
CA ARG A 208 17.49 -6.80 -0.63
C ARG A 208 16.63 -7.70 0.25
N THR A 209 15.87 -7.12 1.17
CA THR A 209 14.97 -7.89 2.03
C THR A 209 13.60 -8.08 1.37
N TRP A 210 12.90 -9.15 1.75
CA TRP A 210 11.59 -9.47 1.20
C TRP A 210 10.59 -8.32 1.43
N MET A 211 10.60 -7.72 2.62
CA MET A 211 9.75 -6.61 3.02
C MET A 211 9.98 -5.36 2.16
N LEU A 212 11.24 -5.05 1.81
CA LEU A 212 11.54 -3.95 0.90
C LEU A 212 10.95 -4.22 -0.48
N THR A 213 11.12 -5.44 -0.99
CA THR A 213 10.59 -5.87 -2.30
C THR A 213 9.06 -5.83 -2.32
N PHE A 214 8.42 -6.39 -1.29
CA PHE A 214 6.97 -6.35 -1.11
C PHE A 214 6.46 -4.91 -1.05
N SER A 215 7.13 -4.03 -0.30
CA SER A 215 6.73 -2.62 -0.17
C SER A 215 6.80 -1.89 -1.52
N MET A 216 7.91 -2.01 -2.24
CA MET A 216 8.10 -1.30 -3.52
C MET A 216 7.18 -1.83 -4.62
N LEU A 217 6.98 -3.15 -4.71
CA LEU A 217 6.03 -3.73 -5.65
C LEU A 217 4.59 -3.36 -5.30
N SER A 218 4.24 -3.37 -4.01
CA SER A 218 2.89 -2.98 -3.57
C SER A 218 2.60 -1.52 -3.86
N LEU A 219 3.55 -0.62 -3.61
CA LEU A 219 3.39 0.79 -3.96
C LEU A 219 3.21 0.98 -5.47
N THR A 220 4.01 0.29 -6.28
CA THR A 220 3.91 0.38 -7.75
C THR A 220 2.56 -0.14 -8.24
N PHE A 221 2.13 -1.29 -7.73
CA PHE A 221 0.85 -1.90 -8.08
C PHE A 221 -0.32 -1.01 -7.63
N LEU A 222 -0.28 -0.49 -6.42
CA LEU A 222 -1.33 0.37 -5.87
C LEU A 222 -1.46 1.69 -6.66
N ILE A 223 -0.36 2.27 -7.13
CA ILE A 223 -0.40 3.45 -8.01
C ILE A 223 -1.15 3.11 -9.30
N VAL A 224 -0.79 2.00 -9.95
CA VAL A 224 -1.44 1.55 -11.19
C VAL A 224 -2.91 1.26 -10.92
N GLU A 225 -3.22 0.52 -9.86
CA GLU A 225 -4.58 0.17 -9.48
C GLU A 225 -5.44 1.42 -9.25
N ILE A 226 -4.99 2.39 -8.45
CA ILE A 226 -5.77 3.60 -8.19
C ILE A 226 -5.97 4.42 -9.47
N VAL A 227 -4.94 4.55 -10.31
CA VAL A 227 -5.05 5.31 -11.55
C VAL A 227 -6.08 4.68 -12.49
N PHE A 228 -6.01 3.38 -12.72
CA PHE A 228 -6.92 2.70 -13.65
C PHE A 228 -8.32 2.51 -13.06
N MET A 229 -8.42 2.14 -11.78
CA MET A 229 -9.70 1.77 -11.16
C MET A 229 -10.50 2.96 -10.66
N VAL A 230 -9.84 4.07 -10.32
CA VAL A 230 -10.47 5.23 -9.68
C VAL A 230 -10.31 6.49 -10.51
N VAL A 231 -9.08 6.85 -10.92
CA VAL A 231 -8.87 8.14 -11.60
C VAL A 231 -9.48 8.13 -12.99
N LEU A 232 -9.11 7.16 -13.84
CA LEU A 232 -9.59 7.10 -15.21
C LEU A 232 -11.09 6.79 -15.31
N THR A 233 -11.65 6.07 -14.33
CA THR A 233 -13.08 5.73 -14.27
C THR A 233 -13.94 6.89 -13.77
N GLU A 234 -13.47 7.65 -12.78
CA GLU A 234 -14.23 8.77 -12.22
C GLU A 234 -14.05 10.07 -13.00
N GLU A 235 -12.84 10.34 -13.52
CA GLU A 235 -12.47 11.63 -14.10
C GLU A 235 -12.40 11.60 -15.64
N GLY A 236 -12.44 10.40 -16.23
CA GLY A 236 -12.39 10.20 -17.69
C GLY A 236 -10.98 10.30 -18.28
N VAL A 237 -10.91 10.12 -19.60
CA VAL A 237 -9.64 10.11 -20.36
C VAL A 237 -9.33 11.50 -20.89
N GLY A 238 -8.10 11.99 -20.67
CA GLY A 238 -7.61 13.25 -21.27
C GLY A 238 -7.47 14.43 -20.32
N THR A 239 -7.79 14.26 -19.03
CA THR A 239 -7.59 15.26 -17.99
C THR A 239 -6.39 14.91 -17.11
N LEU A 240 -5.71 15.93 -16.59
CA LEU A 240 -4.82 15.72 -15.46
C LEU A 240 -5.66 15.33 -14.24
N PRO A 241 -5.13 14.49 -13.33
CA PRO A 241 -5.90 14.06 -12.19
C PRO A 241 -6.36 15.28 -11.38
N HIS A 242 -7.64 15.39 -11.09
CA HIS A 242 -8.20 16.54 -10.41
C HIS A 242 -7.85 16.56 -8.91
N LYS A 243 -7.73 15.38 -8.32
CA LYS A 243 -7.45 15.19 -6.89
C LYS A 243 -6.37 14.12 -6.70
N PHE A 244 -5.42 14.38 -5.82
CA PHE A 244 -4.48 13.36 -5.37
C PHE A 244 -5.06 12.58 -4.18
N LEU A 245 -5.37 11.31 -4.41
CA LEU A 245 -6.05 10.45 -3.42
C LEU A 245 -5.07 9.84 -2.41
N PHE A 246 -4.36 10.69 -1.66
CA PHE A 246 -3.35 10.25 -0.69
C PHE A 246 -3.88 9.29 0.38
N ARG A 247 -5.17 9.39 0.71
CA ARG A 247 -5.88 8.52 1.67
C ARG A 247 -5.76 7.01 1.37
N TYR A 248 -5.50 6.62 0.13
CA TYR A 248 -5.29 5.21 -0.23
C TYR A 248 -3.85 4.76 -0.03
N PHE A 249 -2.90 5.69 -0.06
CA PHE A 249 -1.48 5.40 0.13
C PHE A 249 -1.02 5.56 1.58
N GLN A 250 -1.80 6.24 2.44
CA GLN A 250 -1.43 6.49 3.83
C GLN A 250 -1.07 5.22 4.62
N VAL A 251 -1.68 4.08 4.27
CA VAL A 251 -1.41 2.76 4.88
C VAL A 251 0.07 2.33 4.76
N PHE A 252 0.78 2.83 3.74
CA PHE A 252 2.21 2.53 3.53
C PHE A 252 3.15 3.48 4.28
N VAL A 253 2.68 4.61 4.79
CA VAL A 253 3.54 5.61 5.45
C VAL A 253 4.30 4.99 6.63
N PRO A 254 3.67 4.24 7.55
CA PRO A 254 4.40 3.56 8.62
C PRO A 254 5.51 2.64 8.11
N LEU A 255 5.20 1.85 7.09
CA LEU A 255 6.14 0.87 6.53
C LEU A 255 7.34 1.57 5.89
N ILE A 256 7.11 2.64 5.12
CA ILE A 256 8.15 3.46 4.50
C ILE A 256 9.08 4.04 5.56
N PHE A 257 8.52 4.64 6.61
CA PHE A 257 9.32 5.25 7.68
C PHE A 257 10.09 4.22 8.51
N ILE A 258 9.52 3.04 8.78
CA ILE A 258 10.23 1.93 9.44
C ILE A 258 11.42 1.47 8.61
N LEU A 259 11.22 1.22 7.32
CA LEU A 259 12.30 0.82 6.41
C LEU A 259 13.32 1.95 6.24
N PHE A 260 12.90 3.22 6.16
CA PHE A 260 13.81 4.35 6.11
C PHE A 260 14.72 4.38 7.35
N VAL A 261 14.17 4.23 8.56
CA VAL A 261 14.97 4.20 9.79
C VAL A 261 15.91 2.99 9.85
N LYS A 262 15.54 1.85 9.24
CA LYS A 262 16.43 0.68 9.08
C LYS A 262 17.65 1.02 8.24
N TYR A 263 17.46 1.76 7.14
CA TYR A 263 18.50 2.07 6.17
C TYR A 263 19.14 3.46 6.33
N LYS A 264 18.70 4.28 7.30
CA LYS A 264 19.08 5.70 7.41
C LYS A 264 20.58 5.97 7.54
N ASN A 265 21.35 4.99 8.02
CA ASN A 265 22.80 5.15 8.16
C ASN A 265 23.52 5.11 6.80
N ASP A 266 22.87 4.57 5.77
CA ASP A 266 23.41 4.48 4.42
C ASP A 266 23.05 5.74 3.62
N PHE A 267 23.62 6.90 3.96
CA PHE A 267 23.44 8.16 3.21
C PHE A 267 24.03 8.14 1.80
N LEU A 268 24.54 7.00 1.33
CA LEU A 268 25.07 6.81 -0.02
C LEU A 268 24.03 7.12 -1.10
N PHE A 269 22.73 6.99 -0.81
CA PHE A 269 21.67 7.35 -1.75
C PHE A 269 21.72 8.82 -2.18
N LEU A 270 22.12 9.73 -1.28
CA LEU A 270 22.24 11.17 -1.59
C LEU A 270 23.36 11.46 -2.61
N LYS A 271 24.37 10.59 -2.69
CA LYS A 271 25.46 10.71 -3.67
C LYS A 271 25.12 10.08 -5.02
N SER A 272 24.03 9.30 -5.11
CA SER A 272 23.66 8.63 -6.34
C SER A 272 23.01 9.59 -7.33
N LYS A 273 23.65 9.77 -8.50
CA LYS A 273 23.12 10.61 -9.58
C LYS A 273 21.70 10.20 -9.99
N LYS A 274 21.41 8.89 -10.06
CA LYS A 274 20.07 8.41 -10.45
C LYS A 274 19.01 8.79 -9.42
N VAL A 275 19.34 8.69 -8.14
CA VAL A 275 18.43 9.07 -7.05
C VAL A 275 18.21 10.58 -7.04
N TYR A 276 19.27 11.38 -7.22
CA TYR A 276 19.13 12.83 -7.33
C TYR A 276 18.23 13.23 -8.51
N VAL A 277 18.39 12.59 -9.67
CA VAL A 277 17.54 12.82 -10.84
C VAL A 277 16.08 12.45 -10.56
N THR A 278 15.79 11.34 -9.86
CA THR A 278 14.40 10.99 -9.52
C THR A 278 13.78 11.96 -8.51
N MET A 279 14.56 12.45 -7.54
CA MET A 279 14.12 13.49 -6.59
C MET A 279 13.81 14.81 -7.30
N LEU A 280 14.67 15.24 -8.22
CA LEU A 280 14.48 16.48 -8.97
C LEU A 280 13.32 16.35 -9.96
N ALA A 281 13.20 15.22 -10.64
CA ALA A 281 12.07 14.93 -11.52
C ALA A 281 10.74 14.93 -10.75
N SER A 282 10.66 14.30 -9.58
CA SER A 282 9.43 14.29 -8.79
C SER A 282 9.02 15.68 -8.31
N LEU A 283 9.98 16.53 -7.95
CA LEU A 283 9.73 17.94 -7.64
C LEU A 283 9.24 18.72 -8.87
N CYS A 284 9.93 18.61 -10.00
CA CYS A 284 9.54 19.31 -11.23
C CYS A 284 8.14 18.89 -11.73
N ILE A 285 7.84 17.58 -11.69
CA ILE A 285 6.52 17.06 -12.09
C ILE A 285 5.44 17.57 -11.13
N SER A 286 5.71 17.55 -9.83
CA SER A 286 4.75 18.05 -8.82
C SER A 286 4.53 19.56 -8.97
N MET A 287 5.58 20.35 -9.19
CA MET A 287 5.49 21.78 -9.46
C MET A 287 4.68 22.05 -10.74
N TYR A 288 4.97 21.33 -11.83
CA TYR A 288 4.20 21.44 -13.07
C TYR A 288 2.72 21.11 -12.85
N TYR A 289 2.43 20.05 -12.10
CA TYR A 289 1.07 19.68 -11.72
C TYR A 289 0.36 20.83 -10.98
N PHE A 290 0.97 21.40 -9.94
CA PHE A 290 0.36 22.50 -9.17
C PHE A 290 0.19 23.78 -9.99
N ILE A 291 1.16 24.12 -10.86
CA ILE A 291 1.07 25.27 -11.77
C ILE A 291 -0.11 25.10 -12.73
N LYS A 292 -0.22 23.91 -13.36
CA LYS A 292 -1.27 23.65 -14.36
C LYS A 292 -2.66 23.52 -13.75
N MET A 293 -2.75 23.07 -12.50
CA MET A 293 -3.99 23.07 -11.73
C MET A 293 -4.35 24.46 -11.19
N GLY A 294 -3.45 25.45 -11.29
CA GLY A 294 -3.75 26.86 -11.02
C GLY A 294 -4.12 27.17 -9.56
N GLY A 295 -3.73 26.30 -8.61
CA GLY A 295 -4.07 26.44 -7.19
C GLY A 295 -5.57 26.39 -6.86
N GLY A 296 -6.44 26.19 -7.86
CA GLY A 296 -7.89 26.19 -7.73
C GLY A 296 -8.46 24.86 -8.17
N TYR A 297 -9.35 24.30 -7.36
CA TYR A 297 -10.31 23.33 -7.85
C TYR A 297 -10.99 23.96 -9.06
N LYS A 298 -10.70 23.47 -10.28
CA LYS A 298 -11.63 23.63 -11.39
C LYS A 298 -12.89 22.89 -10.94
N THR A 299 -13.82 23.61 -10.32
CA THR A 299 -15.22 23.27 -10.32
C THR A 299 -15.60 23.22 -11.79
N SER A 300 -15.47 22.03 -12.38
CA SER A 300 -16.09 21.71 -13.65
C SER A 300 -17.56 22.04 -13.49
N ASN A 301 -18.02 23.08 -14.18
CA ASN A 301 -19.41 23.24 -14.52
C ASN A 301 -19.81 21.97 -15.28
N TYR A 302 -20.40 21.02 -14.56
CA TYR A 302 -21.27 19.99 -15.10
C TYR A 302 -22.70 20.43 -14.82
#